data_AF-A0AAU1KL86-F1
#
_entry.id   AF-A0AAU1KL86-F1
#
_cell.length_a   1.000
_cell.length_b   1.000
_cell.length_c   1.000
_cell.angle_alpha   90.00
_cell.angle_beta   90.00
_cell.angle_gamma   90.00
#
_symmetry.space_group_name_H-M   'P 1'
#
loop_
_entity.id
_entity.type
_entity.pdbx_description
1 polymer ?
#
loop_
_entity_poly.entity_id
_entity_poly.type
_entity_poly.pdbx_seq_one_letter_code
_entity_poly.pdbx_strand_id
1 'polypeptide(L)' 'MFRFDDEMIVTPILARQVGHDSPMMHLRRRQADGMFDRFSAHVEELWSRGTDIRENNAQA' A
#
# COMPACT_ATOMS: atom_id res chain seq x y z
N MET A 1 4.45 -3.19 -0.68
CA MET A 1 3.45 -3.11 -1.77
C MET A 1 4.07 -2.38 -2.93
N PHE A 2 3.86 -2.85 -4.16
CA PHE A 2 4.29 -2.20 -5.39
C PHE A 2 3.09 -2.11 -6.34
N ARG A 3 2.87 -0.96 -6.98
CA ARG A 3 1.76 -0.71 -7.91
C ARG A 3 2.31 -0.22 -9.25
N PHE A 4 1.76 -0.74 -10.34
CA PHE A 4 2.11 -0.38 -11.72
C PHE A 4 0.83 -0.38 -12.56
N ASP A 5 0.43 0.77 -13.10
CA ASP A 5 -0.82 0.92 -13.86
C ASP A 5 -2.05 0.32 -13.13
N ASP A 6 -2.61 -0.77 -13.67
CA ASP A 6 -3.75 -1.54 -13.17
C ASP A 6 -3.32 -2.87 -12.49
N GLU A 7 -2.04 -3.03 -12.17
CA GLU A 7 -1.47 -4.19 -11.50
C GLU A 7 -0.76 -3.84 -10.19
N MET A 8 -0.71 -4.81 -9.27
CA MET A 8 -0.15 -4.61 -7.94
C MET A 8 0.40 -5.91 -7.35
N ILE A 9 1.58 -5.83 -6.71
CA ILE A 9 2.13 -6.88 -5.87
C ILE A 9 2.03 -6.43 -4.40
N VAL A 10 1.29 -7.18 -3.59
CA VAL A 10 1.02 -6.84 -2.18
C VAL A 10 1.25 -8.04 -1.27
N THR A 11 1.79 -7.78 -0.09
CA THR A 11 1.98 -8.75 0.99
C THR A 11 1.19 -8.26 2.21
N PRO A 12 -0.13 -8.51 2.27
CA PRO A 12 -0.95 -8.06 3.39
C PRO A 12 -0.53 -8.77 4.67
N ILE A 13 -0.32 -8.00 5.73
CA ILE A 13 0.09 -8.54 7.03
C ILE A 13 -1.04 -9.39 7.61
N LEU A 14 -0.71 -10.64 7.95
CA LEU A 14 -1.59 -11.48 8.75
C LEU A 14 -1.40 -11.13 10.22
N ALA A 15 -2.44 -10.55 10.84
CA ALA A 15 -2.39 -10.17 12.24
C ALA A 15 -2.03 -11.37 13.14
N ARG A 16 -1.13 -11.15 14.11
CA ARG A 16 -0.64 -12.16 15.07
C ARG A 16 0.22 -13.28 14.46
N GLN A 17 0.64 -13.15 13.20
CA GLN A 17 1.58 -14.07 12.54
C GLN A 17 2.90 -13.37 12.23
N VAL A 18 3.96 -14.13 11.98
CA VAL A 18 5.25 -13.56 11.60
C VAL A 18 5.15 -13.06 10.17
N GLY A 19 5.72 -11.89 9.88
CA GLY A 19 5.56 -11.22 8.57
C GLY A 19 5.98 -12.07 7.36
N HIS A 20 6.91 -13.01 7.51
CA HIS A 20 7.35 -13.88 6.41
C HIS A 20 6.31 -14.93 5.99
N ASP A 21 5.31 -15.20 6.84
CA ASP A 21 4.18 -16.09 6.52
C ASP A 21 3.08 -15.35 5.73
N SER A 22 3.21 -14.03 5.56
CA SER A 22 2.22 -13.25 4.84
C SER A 22 2.23 -13.61 3.35
N PRO A 23 1.07 -13.88 2.74
CA PRO A 23 1.02 -14.29 1.34
C PRO A 23 1.43 -13.13 0.43
N MET A 24 2.22 -13.42 -0.59
CA MET A 24 2.39 -12.49 -1.71
C MET A 24 1.24 -12.67 -2.69
N MET A 25 0.54 -11.58 -3.00
CA MET A 25 -0.57 -11.54 -3.94
C MET A 25 -0.23 -10.64 -5.12
N HIS A 26 -0.48 -11.12 -6.34
CA HIS A 26 -0.51 -10.30 -7.55
C HIS A 26 -1.97 -9.99 -7.88
N LEU A 27 -2.35 -8.71 -7.79
CA LEU A 27 -3.68 -8.22 -8.08
C LEU A 27 -3.68 -7.50 -9.42
N ARG A 28 -4.67 -7.81 -10.27
CA ARG A 28 -5.02 -7.02 -11.45
C ARG A 28 -6.40 -6.42 -11.26
N ARG A 29 -6.58 -5.16 -11.66
CA ARG A 29 -7.89 -4.50 -11.61
C ARG A 29 -8.86 -5.18 -12.59
N ARG A 30 -9.93 -5.78 -12.07
CA ARG A 30 -10.94 -6.51 -12.87
C ARG A 30 -12.37 -6.03 -12.67
N GLN A 31 -12.62 -5.26 -11.62
CA GLN A 31 -13.91 -4.70 -11.26
C GLN A 31 -13.69 -3.41 -10.47
N ALA A 32 -14.68 -2.53 -10.51
CA ALA A 32 -14.73 -1.36 -9.65
C ALA A 32 -14.94 -1.77 -8.18
N ASP A 33 -14.31 -1.05 -7.25
CA ASP A 33 -14.32 -1.32 -5.80
C ASP A 33 -13.84 -2.74 -5.43
N GLY A 34 -12.98 -3.32 -6.28
CA GLY A 34 -12.33 -4.59 -5.99
C GLY A 34 -11.20 -4.47 -4.98
N MET A 35 -10.54 -5.60 -4.68
CA MET A 35 -9.36 -5.61 -3.81
C MET A 35 -8.27 -4.62 -4.25
N PHE A 36 -8.03 -4.54 -5.57
CA PHE A 36 -7.08 -3.57 -6.13
C PHE A 36 -7.43 -2.13 -5.71
N ASP A 37 -8.68 -1.72 -5.88
CA ASP A 37 -9.14 -0.37 -5.59
C ASP A 37 -9.03 -0.07 -4.08
N ARG A 38 -9.34 -1.04 -3.22
CA ARG A 38 -9.23 -0.88 -1.75
C ARG A 38 -7.78 -0.70 -1.29
N PHE A 39 -6.85 -1.53 -1.77
CA PHE A 39 -5.43 -1.34 -1.44
C PHE A 39 -4.87 -0.05 -2.01
N SER A 40 -5.28 0.32 -3.23
CA SER A 40 -4.87 1.60 -3.82
C SER A 40 -5.35 2.78 -2.99
N ALA A 41 -6.63 2.81 -2.64
CA ALA A 41 -7.20 3.91 -1.84
C ALA A 41 -6.50 4.04 -0.49
N HIS A 42 -6.15 2.91 0.15
CA HIS A 42 -5.41 2.92 1.40
C HIS A 42 -4.00 3.52 1.25
N VAL A 43 -3.26 3.16 0.20
CA VAL A 43 -1.92 3.72 -0.02
C VAL A 43 -1.98 5.21 -0.38
N GLU A 44 -2.96 5.64 -1.18
CA GLU A 44 -3.17 7.06 -1.47
C GLU A 44 -3.47 7.87 -0.21
N GLU A 45 -4.27 7.32 0.72
CA GLU A 45 -4.54 7.95 2.01
C GLU A 45 -3.25 8.12 2.83
N LEU A 46 -2.44 7.06 2.95
CA LEU A 46 -1.16 7.13 3.66
C LEU A 46 -0.20 8.13 3.01
N TRP A 47 -0.12 8.13 1.68
CA TRP A 47 0.75 9.02 0.93
C TRP A 47 0.33 10.49 1.10
N SER A 48 -0.97 10.78 1.02
CA SER A 48 -1.51 12.14 1.19
C SER A 48 -1.20 12.76 2.56
N ARG A 49 -0.95 11.92 3.57
CA ARG A 49 -0.60 12.31 4.93
C ARG A 49 0.91 12.35 5.16
N GLY A 50 1.71 11.96 4.17
CA GLY A 50 3.16 12.08 4.22
C GLY A 50 3.58 13.55 4.31
N THR A 51 4.64 13.82 5.07
CA THR A 51 5.25 15.15 5.18
C THR A 51 6.64 15.12 4.56
N ASP A 52 7.10 16.27 4.03
CA ASP A 52 8.47 16.35 3.55
C ASP A 52 9.44 16.27 4.74
N ILE A 53 10.33 15.28 4.69
CA ILE A 53 11.36 15.07 5.72
C ILE A 53 12.38 16.21 5.75
N ARG A 54 12.57 16.95 4.65
CA ARG A 54 13.49 18.09 4.54
C ARG A 54 12.92 19.32 5.23
N GLU A 55 11.61 19.55 5.11
CA GLU A 55 10.92 20.65 5.77
C GLU A 55 10.82 20.40 7.28
N ASN A 56 10.60 19.16 7.71
CA ASN A 56 10.61 18.77 9.12
C ASN A 56 11.98 18.96 9.79
N ASN A 57 13.07 18.65 9.09
CA ASN A 57 14.43 18.81 9.63
C ASN A 57 14.92 20.27 9.68
N ALA A 58 14.25 21.20 9.01
CA ALA A 58 14.55 22.63 9.09
C ALA A 58 13.91 23.30 10.32
N GLN A 59 13.03 22.60 11.04
CA GLN A 59 12.33 23.07 12.23
C GLN A 59 12.86 22.46 13.54
N ALA A 60 13.90 21.61 13.47
CA ALA A 60 14.58 20.97 14.60
C ALA A 60 15.99 21.55 14.79
#